data_AF-A0A1G4G7Q9-F1
#
_entry.id   AF-A0A1G4G7Q9-F1
#
_cell.length_a   1.000
_cell.length_b   1.000
_cell.length_c   1.000
_cell.angle_alpha   90.00
_cell.angle_beta   90.00
_cell.angle_gamma   90.00
#
_symmetry.space_group_name_H-M   'P 1'
#
loop_
_entity.id
_entity.type
_entity.pdbx_description
1 polymer ?
#
loop_
_entity_poly.entity_id
_entity_poly.type
_entity_poly.pdbx_seq_one_letter_code
_entity_poly.pdbx_strand_id
1 'polypeptide(L)'
;MGKMMLSLLSVLILLISGCGEQEKKRILFDGGNLAGWLTEGTVNLSDSVIGMADAGKMTLKNATFTDFELLVTARTVEKGKGEVRFHTDENGNGGYAVALDNDTDHPEWWTKTGSLLSVRNLVKSIVDDNEWFDLRIRVEGKKIEVAVNDQLLVEYIEPAQPYRTPENRSQILSKGTISIQGTEGVIEIRSVEMTPLKVEKALISNQLAEAIDESTDGIIRLHQANFPVLDYHVHLKEDLTLELAKSQSRRYGINYALAPNCGIGFPIQNDAEVVEYFERMKGEPFIQAMQGEGREWPTTFSPEVRNLFNYVFTDAMTFTDRKGNRTRLWIPEEVFIDNEQEYMDLIVENIVKVMDEPMDVYVNPTFLPDVMNDRYEEFWTDERQERVIEAMVRTNKVLEINHRYKIPNKSFIQKAKAAGLKFTFGTNNSNSDFGKLEYCIEMMKECGITAQEMYKPNL
;
A
#
# COMPACT_ATOMS: atom_id res chain seq x y z
N MET A 1 -23.70 -85.87 21.32
CA MET A 1 -23.50 -85.00 22.50
C MET A 1 -22.00 -84.98 22.77
N GLY A 2 -21.19 -84.05 22.27
CA GLY A 2 -21.31 -82.60 22.34
C GLY A 2 -20.44 -82.08 23.50
N LYS A 3 -19.13 -81.91 23.28
CA LYS A 3 -18.26 -81.08 24.14
C LYS A 3 -17.28 -80.30 23.24
N MET A 4 -17.57 -79.01 23.13
CA MET A 4 -16.83 -77.95 22.44
C MET A 4 -15.44 -77.75 23.06
N MET A 5 -14.39 -77.80 22.22
CA MET A 5 -13.13 -77.10 22.51
C MET A 5 -13.31 -75.62 22.17
N LEU A 6 -13.04 -74.77 23.15
CA LEU A 6 -12.97 -73.32 22.99
C LEU A 6 -11.53 -72.98 22.55
N SER A 7 -11.32 -72.59 21.30
CA SER A 7 -10.06 -71.99 20.84
C SER A 7 -10.31 -70.49 20.62
N LEU A 8 -9.75 -69.66 21.49
CA LEU A 8 -9.79 -68.20 21.36
C LEU A 8 -8.82 -67.81 20.23
N LEU A 9 -9.35 -67.42 19.08
CA LEU A 9 -8.58 -66.83 17.99
C LEU A 9 -8.64 -65.30 18.14
N SER A 10 -7.53 -64.71 18.60
CA SER A 10 -7.35 -63.27 18.70
C SER A 10 -7.22 -62.67 17.30
N VAL A 11 -8.29 -62.06 16.77
CA VAL A 11 -8.24 -61.29 15.51
C VAL A 11 -7.74 -59.88 15.84
N LEU A 12 -6.48 -59.63 15.51
CA LEU A 12 -5.89 -58.30 15.51
C LEU A 12 -6.43 -57.53 14.29
N ILE A 13 -7.45 -56.69 14.50
CA ILE A 13 -7.92 -55.76 13.47
C ILE A 13 -6.90 -54.62 13.39
N LEU A 14 -6.05 -54.65 12.36
CA LEU A 14 -5.30 -53.47 11.94
C LEU A 14 -6.28 -52.43 11.40
N LEU A 15 -6.58 -51.42 12.22
CA LEU A 15 -7.15 -50.16 11.76
C LEU A 15 -6.08 -49.45 10.94
N ILE A 16 -6.19 -49.57 9.62
CA ILE A 16 -5.46 -48.72 8.69
C ILE A 16 -6.12 -47.34 8.79
N SER A 17 -5.54 -46.46 9.62
CA SER A 17 -5.89 -45.03 9.59
C SER A 17 -5.58 -44.50 8.20
N GLY A 18 -6.61 -44.27 7.41
CA GLY A 18 -6.52 -43.56 6.13
C GLY A 18 -6.11 -42.11 6.37
N CYS A 19 -4.81 -41.86 6.46
CA CYS A 19 -4.22 -40.54 6.39
C CYS A 19 -3.85 -40.33 4.90
N GLY A 20 -4.53 -39.42 4.18
CA GLY A 20 -4.09 -39.10 2.82
C GLY A 20 -5.03 -38.38 1.85
N GLU A 21 -6.23 -37.93 2.25
CA GLU A 21 -7.17 -37.31 1.29
C GLU A 21 -7.39 -35.80 1.49
N GLN A 22 -6.98 -35.23 2.63
CA GLN A 22 -7.34 -33.85 3.00
C GLN A 22 -6.43 -32.76 2.42
N GLU A 23 -5.18 -33.05 2.05
CA GLU A 23 -4.20 -32.05 1.57
C GLU A 23 -3.88 -32.17 0.07
N LYS A 24 -4.68 -32.95 -0.68
CA LYS A 24 -4.42 -33.15 -2.10
C LYS A 24 -4.85 -31.92 -2.89
N LYS A 25 -3.92 -31.36 -3.67
CA LYS A 25 -4.17 -30.34 -4.69
C LYS A 25 -5.35 -30.73 -5.58
N ARG A 26 -6.29 -29.81 -5.74
CA ARG A 26 -7.49 -29.91 -6.56
C ARG A 26 -7.37 -28.95 -7.73
N ILE A 27 -7.55 -29.46 -8.94
CA ILE A 27 -7.67 -28.63 -10.13
C ILE A 27 -9.13 -28.21 -10.23
N LEU A 28 -9.41 -26.91 -10.08
CA LEU A 28 -10.76 -26.36 -10.20
C LEU A 28 -11.05 -25.87 -11.62
N PHE A 29 -10.01 -25.49 -12.36
CA PHE A 29 -10.04 -25.21 -13.79
C PHE A 29 -8.62 -25.32 -14.38
N ASP A 30 -8.49 -25.99 -15.52
CA ASP A 30 -7.23 -26.21 -16.27
C ASP A 30 -7.40 -26.05 -17.78
N GLY A 31 -8.40 -25.26 -18.20
CA GLY A 31 -8.75 -25.11 -19.61
C GLY A 31 -9.77 -26.11 -20.14
N GLY A 32 -10.25 -27.03 -19.29
CA GLY A 32 -11.28 -28.02 -19.61
C GLY A 32 -12.69 -27.43 -19.80
N ASN A 33 -13.55 -27.55 -18.79
CA ASN A 33 -14.94 -27.08 -18.86
C ASN A 33 -15.39 -26.44 -17.54
N LEU A 34 -16.55 -25.77 -17.57
CA LEU A 34 -17.12 -25.06 -16.42
C LEU A 34 -18.11 -25.91 -15.59
N ALA A 35 -18.13 -27.24 -15.72
CA ALA A 35 -19.11 -28.07 -15.03
C ALA A 35 -19.00 -28.00 -13.49
N GLY A 36 -17.84 -27.62 -12.94
CA GLY A 36 -17.65 -27.36 -11.51
C GLY A 36 -18.18 -26.01 -11.03
N TRP A 37 -18.58 -25.12 -11.94
CA TRP A 37 -18.91 -23.73 -11.65
C TRP A 37 -20.38 -23.42 -11.92
N LEU A 38 -20.94 -22.49 -11.16
CA LEU A 38 -22.17 -21.77 -11.47
C LEU A 38 -21.76 -20.45 -12.11
N THR A 39 -22.26 -20.15 -13.31
CA THR A 39 -21.92 -18.94 -14.07
C THR A 39 -23.11 -18.00 -14.16
N GLU A 40 -22.87 -16.71 -14.00
CA GLU A 40 -23.85 -15.64 -14.11
C GLU A 40 -23.26 -14.51 -14.97
N GLY A 41 -24.09 -13.80 -15.76
CA GLY A 41 -23.60 -12.73 -16.62
C GLY A 41 -22.71 -13.21 -17.77
N THR A 42 -21.78 -12.36 -18.20
CA THR A 42 -20.90 -12.62 -19.35
C THR A 42 -19.69 -13.47 -18.93
N VAL A 43 -19.82 -14.79 -19.09
CA VAL A 43 -18.74 -15.76 -18.87
C VAL A 43 -18.63 -16.65 -20.11
N ASN A 44 -17.48 -16.60 -20.78
CA ASN A 44 -17.23 -17.37 -22.00
C ASN A 44 -15.98 -18.22 -21.84
N LEU A 45 -16.00 -19.43 -22.37
CA LEU A 45 -14.83 -20.31 -22.44
C LEU A 45 -14.45 -20.50 -23.91
N SER A 46 -13.25 -20.05 -24.27
CA SER A 46 -12.67 -20.17 -25.61
C SER A 46 -11.18 -20.43 -25.51
N ASP A 47 -10.65 -21.33 -26.35
CA ASP A 47 -9.22 -21.65 -26.38
C ASP A 47 -8.62 -21.96 -25.00
N SER A 48 -9.38 -22.72 -24.19
CA SER A 48 -9.00 -23.10 -22.82
C SER A 48 -8.81 -21.92 -21.86
N VAL A 49 -9.35 -20.74 -22.18
CA VAL A 49 -9.34 -19.54 -21.34
C VAL A 49 -10.77 -19.09 -21.07
N ILE A 50 -11.04 -18.74 -19.82
CA ILE A 50 -12.30 -18.13 -19.41
C ILE A 50 -12.16 -16.63 -19.55
N GLY A 51 -12.97 -16.01 -20.39
CA GLY A 51 -13.17 -14.55 -20.39
C GLY A 51 -14.39 -14.19 -19.53
N MET A 52 -14.22 -13.26 -18.61
CA MET A 52 -15.31 -12.65 -17.83
C MET A 52 -15.32 -11.16 -18.10
N ALA A 53 -16.47 -10.66 -18.54
CA ALA A 53 -16.66 -9.26 -18.84
C ALA A 53 -17.72 -8.63 -17.93
N ASP A 54 -17.49 -7.39 -17.52
CA ASP A 54 -18.40 -6.61 -16.67
C ASP A 54 -18.82 -7.43 -15.45
N ALA A 55 -20.11 -7.45 -15.08
CA ALA A 55 -20.65 -8.24 -13.97
C ALA A 55 -20.70 -9.78 -14.20
N GLY A 56 -19.89 -10.31 -15.13
CA GLY A 56 -19.71 -11.75 -15.32
C GLY A 56 -19.07 -12.39 -14.09
N LYS A 57 -19.64 -13.50 -13.62
CA LYS A 57 -19.26 -14.14 -12.35
C LYS A 57 -19.30 -15.66 -12.48
N MET A 58 -18.34 -16.34 -11.85
CA MET A 58 -18.38 -17.78 -11.63
C MET A 58 -18.14 -18.14 -10.17
N THR A 59 -19.02 -18.98 -9.61
CA THR A 59 -18.95 -19.45 -8.22
C THR A 59 -18.79 -20.97 -8.20
N LEU A 60 -17.84 -21.49 -7.41
CA LEU A 60 -17.56 -22.92 -7.35
C LEU A 60 -18.68 -23.69 -6.63
N LYS A 61 -19.17 -24.77 -7.24
CA LYS A 61 -20.27 -25.60 -6.72
C LYS A 61 -19.80 -26.66 -5.75
N ASN A 62 -20.65 -26.99 -4.76
CA ASN A 62 -20.53 -28.17 -3.89
C ASN A 62 -19.18 -28.32 -3.18
N ALA A 63 -18.46 -27.22 -2.94
CA ALA A 63 -17.18 -27.22 -2.26
C ALA A 63 -17.11 -26.05 -1.29
N THR A 64 -16.53 -26.29 -0.11
CA THR A 64 -16.28 -25.25 0.89
C THR A 64 -14.92 -25.48 1.51
N PHE A 65 -14.22 -24.38 1.78
CA PHE A 65 -12.85 -24.37 2.30
C PHE A 65 -12.78 -23.40 3.50
N THR A 66 -11.95 -23.76 4.47
CA THR A 66 -11.62 -22.91 5.61
C THR A 66 -10.18 -22.42 5.44
N ASP A 67 -9.23 -23.35 5.41
CA ASP A 67 -7.82 -23.07 5.23
C ASP A 67 -7.34 -23.67 3.90
N PHE A 68 -6.62 -22.88 3.11
CA PHE A 68 -6.23 -23.27 1.77
C PHE A 68 -5.13 -22.39 1.17
N GLU A 69 -4.50 -22.88 0.12
CA GLU A 69 -3.77 -22.09 -0.86
C GLU A 69 -4.49 -22.18 -2.21
N LEU A 70 -4.88 -21.04 -2.75
CA LEU A 70 -5.53 -20.88 -4.04
C LEU A 70 -4.53 -20.24 -5.01
N LEU A 71 -4.31 -20.87 -6.15
CA LEU A 71 -3.49 -20.34 -7.23
C LEU A 71 -4.39 -20.07 -8.45
N VAL A 72 -4.34 -18.85 -8.96
CA VAL A 72 -5.09 -18.41 -10.14
C VAL A 72 -4.12 -17.81 -11.13
N THR A 73 -4.09 -18.35 -12.36
CA THR A 73 -3.37 -17.70 -13.46
C THR A 73 -4.35 -16.82 -14.23
N ALA A 74 -4.13 -15.52 -14.18
CA ALA A 74 -5.06 -14.51 -14.71
C ALA A 74 -4.33 -13.48 -15.59
N ARG A 75 -5.11 -12.73 -16.36
CA ARG A 75 -4.69 -11.45 -16.95
C ARG A 75 -5.87 -10.48 -17.00
N THR A 76 -5.58 -9.20 -16.85
CA THR A 76 -6.50 -8.11 -17.18
C THR A 76 -6.35 -7.81 -18.67
N VAL A 77 -7.44 -7.47 -19.37
CA VAL A 77 -7.43 -7.17 -20.81
C VAL A 77 -7.92 -5.74 -21.02
N GLU A 78 -7.12 -4.92 -21.70
CA GLU A 78 -7.45 -3.51 -22.01
C GLU A 78 -8.06 -2.75 -20.80
N LYS A 79 -7.37 -2.75 -19.65
CA LYS A 79 -7.81 -2.12 -18.38
C LYS A 79 -9.00 -2.77 -17.69
N GLY A 80 -9.32 -4.00 -18.06
CA GLY A 80 -10.31 -4.78 -17.36
C GLY A 80 -9.97 -4.99 -15.89
N LYS A 81 -11.00 -5.07 -15.07
CA LYS A 81 -10.95 -5.22 -13.63
C LYS A 81 -11.82 -6.36 -13.17
N GLY A 82 -11.43 -6.95 -12.06
CA GLY A 82 -12.22 -7.97 -11.40
C GLY A 82 -11.68 -8.32 -10.03
N GLU A 83 -12.17 -9.41 -9.48
CA GLU A 83 -11.76 -9.85 -8.16
C GLU A 83 -11.91 -11.37 -7.99
N VAL A 84 -11.01 -11.93 -7.18
CA VAL A 84 -11.06 -13.30 -6.69
C VAL A 84 -11.55 -13.28 -5.24
N ARG A 85 -12.73 -13.82 -5.00
CA ARG A 85 -13.40 -13.85 -3.70
C ARG A 85 -13.29 -15.22 -3.05
N PHE A 86 -13.20 -15.24 -1.74
CA PHE A 86 -13.14 -16.47 -0.96
C PHE A 86 -13.89 -16.38 0.36
N HIS A 87 -14.24 -17.54 0.91
CA HIS A 87 -15.16 -17.67 2.05
C HIS A 87 -16.54 -17.08 1.74
N THR A 88 -16.94 -17.11 0.47
CA THR A 88 -18.25 -16.62 0.05
C THR A 88 -19.34 -17.67 0.30
N ASP A 89 -20.59 -17.22 0.31
CA ASP A 89 -21.74 -18.11 0.11
C ASP A 89 -21.82 -18.61 -1.35
N GLU A 90 -22.83 -19.44 -1.64
CA GLU A 90 -23.07 -20.02 -2.97
C GLU A 90 -23.42 -18.98 -4.05
N ASN A 91 -23.78 -17.76 -3.66
CA ASN A 91 -24.07 -16.65 -4.57
C ASN A 91 -22.85 -15.74 -4.77
N GLY A 92 -21.73 -16.03 -4.12
CA GLY A 92 -20.50 -15.22 -4.18
C GLY A 92 -20.47 -14.05 -3.19
N ASN A 93 -21.37 -14.01 -2.20
CA ASN A 93 -21.44 -12.91 -1.23
C ASN A 93 -20.65 -13.21 0.05
N GLY A 94 -20.20 -12.16 0.72
CA GLY A 94 -19.44 -12.25 1.98
C GLY A 94 -17.96 -12.59 1.77
N GLY A 95 -17.27 -12.84 2.88
CA GLY A 95 -15.85 -13.18 2.86
C GLY A 95 -14.97 -12.02 2.35
N TYR A 96 -13.81 -12.37 1.82
CA TYR A 96 -12.83 -11.41 1.32
C TYR A 96 -12.74 -11.45 -0.21
N ALA A 97 -12.18 -10.39 -0.78
CA ALA A 97 -11.93 -10.25 -2.20
C ALA A 97 -10.51 -9.73 -2.44
N VAL A 98 -9.87 -10.27 -3.47
CA VAL A 98 -8.55 -9.85 -3.94
C VAL A 98 -8.68 -9.25 -5.33
N ALA A 99 -8.17 -8.03 -5.51
CA ALA A 99 -8.32 -7.28 -6.74
C ALA A 99 -7.51 -7.86 -7.91
N LEU A 100 -8.05 -7.70 -9.11
CA LEU A 100 -7.40 -7.78 -10.40
C LEU A 100 -7.60 -6.41 -11.06
N ASP A 101 -6.59 -5.54 -11.02
CA ASP A 101 -6.62 -4.19 -11.58
C ASP A 101 -5.17 -3.75 -11.86
N ASN A 102 -4.84 -3.56 -13.14
CA ASN A 102 -3.56 -3.00 -13.57
C ASN A 102 -3.73 -1.66 -14.31
N ASP A 103 -4.90 -1.01 -14.21
CA ASP A 103 -5.20 0.24 -14.91
C ASP A 103 -4.56 1.43 -14.20
N THR A 104 -3.44 1.93 -14.70
CA THR A 104 -2.76 3.09 -14.14
C THR A 104 -3.41 4.43 -14.51
N ASP A 105 -4.36 4.47 -15.45
CA ASP A 105 -4.99 5.71 -15.91
C ASP A 105 -6.26 6.08 -15.14
N HIS A 106 -6.88 5.12 -14.45
CA HIS A 106 -8.10 5.36 -13.69
C HIS A 106 -7.93 6.46 -12.61
N PRO A 107 -8.96 7.28 -12.33
CA PRO A 107 -8.91 8.30 -11.27
C PRO A 107 -8.74 7.70 -9.87
N GLU A 108 -9.36 6.56 -9.61
CA GLU A 108 -9.03 5.71 -8.47
C GLU A 108 -7.81 4.87 -8.87
N TRP A 109 -6.64 5.40 -8.54
CA TRP A 109 -5.33 4.86 -8.94
C TRP A 109 -4.74 3.88 -7.92
N TRP A 110 -5.45 3.63 -6.82
CA TRP A 110 -5.13 2.56 -5.85
C TRP A 110 -5.99 1.32 -6.16
N THR A 111 -6.01 0.33 -5.24
CA THR A 111 -6.70 -0.98 -5.37
C THR A 111 -6.14 -1.93 -6.44
N LYS A 112 -4.83 -1.87 -6.68
CA LYS A 112 -4.15 -2.68 -7.72
C LYS A 112 -4.11 -4.18 -7.46
N THR A 113 -3.83 -4.95 -8.51
CA THR A 113 -3.77 -6.41 -8.49
C THR A 113 -3.05 -6.95 -7.26
N GLY A 114 -3.70 -7.86 -6.53
CA GLY A 114 -3.20 -8.40 -5.27
C GLY A 114 -3.68 -7.66 -4.01
N SER A 115 -4.36 -6.52 -4.14
CA SER A 115 -5.01 -5.83 -3.03
C SER A 115 -6.01 -6.74 -2.32
N LEU A 116 -5.92 -6.86 -1.00
CA LEU A 116 -7.01 -7.41 -0.18
C LEU A 116 -8.03 -6.29 0.04
N LEU A 117 -9.06 -6.26 -0.80
CA LEU A 117 -9.97 -5.12 -0.94
C LEU A 117 -10.55 -4.68 0.40
N SER A 118 -10.50 -3.38 0.66
CA SER A 118 -10.99 -2.74 1.90
C SER A 118 -10.25 -3.12 3.20
N VAL A 119 -9.14 -3.87 3.10
CA VAL A 119 -8.30 -4.25 4.25
C VAL A 119 -6.86 -3.78 4.08
N ARG A 120 -6.28 -4.09 2.92
CA ARG A 120 -4.88 -3.83 2.55
C ARG A 120 -4.82 -3.56 1.04
N ASN A 121 -5.32 -2.38 0.64
CA ASN A 121 -5.27 -1.93 -0.74
C ASN A 121 -3.84 -1.55 -1.14
N LEU A 122 -3.37 -2.08 -2.26
CA LEU A 122 -2.10 -1.76 -2.89
C LEU A 122 -2.26 -0.57 -3.84
N VAL A 123 -1.22 0.25 -3.94
CA VAL A 123 -1.21 1.44 -4.80
C VAL A 123 -0.40 1.25 -6.09
N LYS A 124 0.41 0.19 -6.14
CA LYS A 124 1.28 -0.15 -7.28
C LYS A 124 1.00 -1.59 -7.69
N SER A 125 0.79 -1.82 -8.98
CA SER A 125 0.85 -3.17 -9.54
C SER A 125 2.29 -3.53 -9.91
N ILE A 126 2.64 -4.80 -9.78
CA ILE A 126 3.93 -5.34 -10.23
C ILE A 126 3.78 -6.16 -11.53
N VAL A 127 2.59 -6.14 -12.13
CA VAL A 127 2.25 -6.83 -13.37
C VAL A 127 1.48 -5.88 -14.27
N ASP A 128 1.67 -6.04 -15.57
CA ASP A 128 1.08 -5.18 -16.59
C ASP A 128 -0.25 -5.74 -17.12
N ASP A 129 -1.05 -4.85 -17.69
CA ASP A 129 -2.22 -5.23 -18.48
C ASP A 129 -1.83 -6.12 -19.67
N ASN A 130 -2.70 -7.06 -20.01
CA ASN A 130 -2.56 -8.03 -21.10
C ASN A 130 -1.46 -9.09 -20.91
N GLU A 131 -0.74 -9.07 -19.77
CA GLU A 131 0.23 -10.09 -19.41
C GLU A 131 -0.36 -11.13 -18.45
N TRP A 132 0.06 -12.38 -18.61
CA TRP A 132 -0.33 -13.47 -17.72
C TRP A 132 0.49 -13.42 -16.43
N PHE A 133 -0.20 -13.49 -15.30
CA PHE A 133 0.43 -13.54 -13.99
C PHE A 133 -0.21 -14.60 -13.10
N ASP A 134 0.54 -15.05 -12.11
CA ASP A 134 0.07 -15.97 -11.08
C ASP A 134 -0.30 -15.19 -9.82
N LEU A 135 -1.56 -15.34 -9.39
CA LEU A 135 -2.07 -14.83 -8.12
C LEU A 135 -2.22 -15.98 -7.14
N ARG A 136 -1.49 -15.92 -6.02
CA ARG A 136 -1.57 -16.88 -4.92
C ARG A 136 -2.24 -16.24 -3.70
N ILE A 137 -3.33 -16.83 -3.25
CA ILE A 137 -4.05 -16.45 -2.02
C ILE A 137 -3.91 -17.60 -1.03
N ARG A 138 -3.26 -17.37 0.11
CA ARG A 138 -3.11 -18.36 1.16
C ARG A 138 -3.89 -17.91 2.40
N VAL A 139 -4.83 -18.75 2.84
CA VAL A 139 -5.59 -18.58 4.08
C VAL A 139 -5.18 -19.69 5.03
N GLU A 140 -4.54 -19.33 6.13
CA GLU A 140 -4.02 -20.27 7.12
C GLU A 140 -4.38 -19.81 8.53
N GLY A 141 -5.45 -20.36 9.08
CA GLY A 141 -6.01 -19.97 10.37
C GLY A 141 -6.65 -18.58 10.30
N LYS A 142 -5.97 -17.61 10.89
CA LYS A 142 -6.36 -16.19 10.88
C LYS A 142 -5.50 -15.33 9.96
N LYS A 143 -4.50 -15.92 9.31
CA LYS A 143 -3.60 -15.23 8.39
C LYS A 143 -4.07 -15.35 6.94
N ILE A 144 -4.06 -14.23 6.23
CA ILE A 144 -4.26 -14.10 4.79
C ILE A 144 -2.96 -13.57 4.19
N GLU A 145 -2.44 -14.26 3.20
CA GLU A 145 -1.33 -13.80 2.37
C GLU A 145 -1.76 -13.71 0.92
N VAL A 146 -1.33 -12.65 0.23
CA VAL A 146 -1.53 -12.49 -1.21
C VAL A 146 -0.18 -12.25 -1.87
N ALA A 147 0.14 -13.08 -2.86
CA ALA A 147 1.34 -12.95 -3.66
C ALA A 147 1.00 -12.91 -5.16
N VAL A 148 1.77 -12.15 -5.92
CA VAL A 148 1.68 -12.05 -7.38
C VAL A 148 3.05 -12.39 -7.95
N ASN A 149 3.14 -13.31 -8.91
CA ASN A 149 4.42 -13.81 -9.47
C ASN A 149 5.46 -14.13 -8.38
N ASP A 150 5.05 -14.93 -7.38
CA ASP A 150 5.83 -15.32 -6.20
C ASP A 150 6.23 -14.19 -5.23
N GLN A 151 5.94 -12.93 -5.54
CA GLN A 151 6.22 -11.81 -4.67
C GLN A 151 5.08 -11.61 -3.66
N LEU A 152 5.39 -11.74 -2.36
CA LEU A 152 4.42 -11.51 -1.29
C LEU A 152 4.13 -10.01 -1.12
N LEU A 153 2.89 -9.59 -1.39
CA LEU A 153 2.45 -8.19 -1.40
C LEU A 153 1.53 -7.82 -0.24
N VAL A 154 0.73 -8.77 0.26
CA VAL A 154 -0.17 -8.54 1.40
C VAL A 154 0.04 -9.61 2.45
N GLU A 155 0.10 -9.17 3.70
CA GLU A 155 0.00 -10.00 4.89
C GLU A 155 -1.03 -9.39 5.84
N TYR A 156 -2.02 -10.17 6.25
CA TYR A 156 -3.05 -9.73 7.17
C TYR A 156 -3.38 -10.83 8.17
N ILE A 157 -3.44 -10.50 9.46
CA ILE A 157 -3.99 -11.39 10.47
C ILE A 157 -5.29 -10.78 10.96
N GLU A 158 -6.41 -11.47 10.74
CA GLU A 158 -7.71 -11.06 11.25
C GLU A 158 -7.70 -11.17 12.79
N PRO A 159 -7.86 -10.06 13.53
CA PRO A 159 -7.91 -10.12 14.99
C PRO A 159 -9.21 -10.78 15.45
N ALA A 160 -9.29 -11.14 16.74
CA ALA A 160 -10.49 -11.78 17.29
C ALA A 160 -11.75 -10.90 17.17
N GLN A 161 -11.58 -9.57 17.13
CA GLN A 161 -12.65 -8.59 16.95
C GLN A 161 -12.25 -7.63 15.83
N PRO A 162 -12.43 -8.02 14.55
CA PRO A 162 -12.07 -7.17 13.42
C PRO A 162 -12.97 -5.93 13.38
N TYR A 163 -12.38 -4.77 13.09
CA TYR A 163 -13.15 -3.57 12.81
C TYR A 163 -13.80 -3.72 11.43
N ARG A 164 -15.13 -3.60 11.34
CA ARG A 164 -15.86 -3.59 10.07
C ARG A 164 -16.93 -2.50 10.09
N THR A 165 -17.01 -1.72 9.02
CA THR A 165 -18.13 -0.81 8.77
C THR A 165 -19.41 -1.62 8.46
N PRO A 166 -20.60 -1.01 8.50
CA PRO A 166 -21.85 -1.69 8.16
C PRO A 166 -21.85 -2.35 6.76
N GLU A 167 -21.13 -1.75 5.81
CA GLU A 167 -20.96 -2.23 4.43
C GLU A 167 -20.07 -3.48 4.39
N ASN A 168 -19.01 -3.51 5.21
CA ASN A 168 -18.02 -4.59 5.25
C ASN A 168 -18.29 -5.66 6.32
N ARG A 169 -19.49 -5.66 6.93
CA ARG A 169 -19.84 -6.54 8.06
C ARG A 169 -19.68 -8.04 7.78
N SER A 170 -19.76 -8.46 6.53
CA SER A 170 -19.62 -9.86 6.09
C SER A 170 -18.19 -10.23 5.70
N GLN A 171 -17.25 -9.29 5.76
CA GLN A 171 -15.84 -9.50 5.43
C GLN A 171 -15.11 -10.13 6.63
N ILE A 172 -15.36 -11.41 6.86
CA ILE A 172 -14.80 -12.18 7.98
C ILE A 172 -14.33 -13.56 7.54
N LEU A 173 -13.25 -14.05 8.13
CA LEU A 173 -12.71 -15.37 7.88
C LEU A 173 -13.65 -16.40 8.50
N SER A 174 -14.06 -17.35 7.67
CA SER A 174 -15.04 -18.35 8.03
C SER A 174 -14.81 -19.62 7.22
N LYS A 175 -15.88 -20.20 6.68
CA LYS A 175 -15.87 -21.33 5.79
C LYS A 175 -16.82 -21.02 4.65
N GLY A 176 -16.36 -21.11 3.42
CA GLY A 176 -17.18 -20.81 2.25
C GLY A 176 -16.55 -21.30 0.96
N THR A 177 -17.11 -20.90 -0.18
CA THR A 177 -16.61 -21.27 -1.51
C THR A 177 -15.74 -20.15 -2.11
N ILE A 178 -15.33 -20.34 -3.36
CA ILE A 178 -14.58 -19.38 -4.18
C ILE A 178 -15.51 -18.82 -5.26
N SER A 179 -15.41 -17.52 -5.50
CA SER A 179 -16.07 -16.83 -6.61
C SER A 179 -15.04 -15.96 -7.35
N ILE A 180 -15.12 -15.89 -8.68
CA ILE A 180 -14.33 -14.95 -9.47
C ILE A 180 -15.31 -14.14 -10.30
N GLN A 181 -15.13 -12.82 -10.32
CA GLN A 181 -16.00 -11.93 -11.06
C GLN A 181 -15.19 -10.87 -11.80
N GLY A 182 -15.64 -10.51 -13.00
CA GLY A 182 -15.31 -9.22 -13.59
C GLY A 182 -16.07 -8.10 -12.86
N THR A 183 -15.56 -6.89 -12.96
CA THR A 183 -16.22 -5.69 -12.43
C THR A 183 -16.30 -4.57 -13.47
N GLU A 184 -15.30 -4.47 -14.34
CA GLU A 184 -15.23 -3.51 -15.44
C GLU A 184 -14.41 -4.13 -16.58
N GLY A 185 -14.79 -3.93 -17.84
CA GLY A 185 -14.01 -4.47 -18.96
C GLY A 185 -13.88 -6.00 -18.88
N VAL A 186 -12.73 -6.54 -19.32
CA VAL A 186 -12.52 -8.00 -19.42
C VAL A 186 -11.34 -8.47 -18.56
N ILE A 187 -11.57 -9.50 -17.77
CA ILE A 187 -10.51 -10.33 -17.18
C ILE A 187 -10.53 -11.72 -17.81
N GLU A 188 -9.36 -12.35 -17.84
CA GLU A 188 -9.23 -13.71 -18.32
C GLU A 188 -8.54 -14.62 -17.31
N ILE A 189 -9.04 -15.86 -17.21
CA ILE A 189 -8.55 -16.89 -16.30
C ILE A 189 -8.13 -18.11 -17.11
N ARG A 190 -6.89 -18.56 -16.90
CA ARG A 190 -6.32 -19.75 -17.56
C ARG A 190 -6.37 -20.99 -16.68
N SER A 191 -6.18 -20.83 -15.37
CA SER A 191 -6.18 -21.95 -14.43
C SER A 191 -6.60 -21.48 -13.04
N VAL A 192 -7.22 -22.40 -12.32
CA VAL A 192 -7.58 -22.25 -10.91
C VAL A 192 -7.26 -23.55 -10.19
N GLU A 193 -6.39 -23.48 -9.19
CA GLU A 193 -5.92 -24.62 -8.42
C GLU A 193 -6.08 -24.36 -6.93
N MET A 194 -6.42 -25.39 -6.18
CA MET A 194 -6.76 -25.28 -4.76
C MET A 194 -6.10 -26.39 -3.95
N THR A 195 -5.29 -26.02 -2.97
CA THR A 195 -4.67 -26.95 -2.03
C THR A 195 -5.22 -26.69 -0.64
N PRO A 196 -6.09 -27.55 -0.09
CA PRO A 196 -6.56 -27.39 1.28
C PRO A 196 -5.41 -27.54 2.28
N LEU A 197 -5.44 -26.74 3.35
CA LEU A 197 -4.41 -26.74 4.38
C LEU A 197 -4.96 -27.34 5.67
N LYS A 198 -4.07 -28.00 6.42
CA LYS A 198 -4.35 -28.45 7.78
C LYS A 198 -3.72 -27.47 8.76
N VAL A 199 -4.56 -26.81 9.55
CA VAL A 199 -4.12 -25.79 10.50
C VAL A 199 -4.22 -26.30 11.93
N GLU A 200 -3.13 -26.16 12.67
CA GLU A 200 -3.08 -26.50 14.09
C GLU A 200 -3.63 -25.36 14.95
N LYS A 201 -4.34 -25.70 16.03
CA LYS A 201 -4.89 -24.69 16.96
C LYS A 201 -3.83 -23.79 17.59
N ALA A 202 -2.63 -24.31 17.83
CA ALA A 202 -1.52 -23.54 18.39
C ALA A 202 -1.09 -22.39 17.46
N LEU A 203 -1.11 -22.62 16.14
CA LEU A 203 -0.81 -21.59 15.15
C LEU A 203 -1.83 -20.45 15.21
N ILE A 204 -3.12 -20.77 15.31
CA ILE A 204 -4.20 -19.77 15.43
C ILE A 204 -4.01 -18.91 16.69
N SER A 205 -3.67 -19.53 17.83
CA SER A 205 -3.41 -18.79 19.08
C SER A 205 -2.24 -17.82 18.94
N ASN A 206 -1.16 -18.22 18.26
CA ASN A 206 0.00 -17.34 18.03
C ASN A 206 -0.36 -16.18 17.09
N GLN A 207 -1.08 -16.46 16.00
CA GLN A 207 -1.55 -15.42 15.09
C GLN A 207 -2.41 -14.38 15.80
N LEU A 208 -3.37 -14.82 16.62
CA LEU A 208 -4.23 -13.91 17.39
C LEU A 208 -3.43 -13.06 18.39
N ALA A 209 -2.32 -13.56 18.93
CA ALA A 209 -1.44 -12.79 19.81
C ALA A 209 -0.61 -11.74 19.05
N GLU A 210 -0.33 -11.98 17.77
CA GLU A 210 0.43 -11.07 16.89
C GLU A 210 -0.45 -10.10 16.08
N ALA A 211 -1.77 -10.33 16.08
CA ALA A 211 -2.73 -9.54 15.35
C ALA A 211 -2.74 -8.08 15.82
N ILE A 212 -2.88 -7.14 14.88
CA ILE A 212 -3.01 -5.72 15.21
C ILE A 212 -4.41 -5.49 15.79
N ASP A 213 -4.49 -4.75 16.90
CA ASP A 213 -5.76 -4.29 17.45
C ASP A 213 -6.36 -3.20 16.54
N GLU A 214 -7.33 -3.62 15.74
CA GLU A 214 -8.04 -2.75 14.79
C GLU A 214 -8.98 -1.72 15.47
N SER A 215 -9.25 -1.84 16.78
CA SER A 215 -10.14 -0.89 17.46
C SER A 215 -9.56 0.53 17.48
N THR A 216 -8.23 0.64 17.55
CA THR A 216 -7.48 1.90 17.57
C THR A 216 -6.69 2.17 16.28
N ASP A 217 -6.57 1.18 15.39
CA ASP A 217 -5.82 1.35 14.15
C ASP A 217 -6.54 2.30 13.17
N GLY A 218 -5.87 3.40 12.83
CA GLY A 218 -6.35 4.35 11.82
C GLY A 218 -6.31 3.77 10.40
N ILE A 219 -5.40 2.84 10.12
CA ILE A 219 -5.11 2.38 8.76
C ILE A 219 -6.25 1.53 8.19
N ILE A 220 -6.79 0.58 8.95
CA ILE A 220 -7.92 -0.25 8.50
C ILE A 220 -9.15 0.60 8.17
N ARG A 221 -9.33 1.72 8.87
CA ARG A 221 -10.44 2.66 8.63
C ARG A 221 -10.29 3.37 7.30
N LEU A 222 -9.06 3.71 6.91
CA LEU A 222 -8.76 4.28 5.60
C LEU A 222 -9.04 3.29 4.47
N HIS A 223 -8.61 2.04 4.62
CA HIS A 223 -8.90 1.00 3.62
C HIS A 223 -10.40 0.77 3.46
N GLN A 224 -11.18 0.74 4.54
CA GLN A 224 -12.64 0.59 4.45
C GLN A 224 -13.36 1.84 3.92
N ALA A 225 -12.75 3.01 4.03
CA ALA A 225 -13.22 4.24 3.39
C ALA A 225 -12.75 4.37 1.93
N ASN A 226 -12.08 3.34 1.39
CA ASN A 226 -11.45 3.35 0.07
C ASN A 226 -10.51 4.55 -0.15
N PHE A 227 -9.66 4.85 0.83
CA PHE A 227 -8.68 5.91 0.79
C PHE A 227 -7.28 5.36 0.40
N PRO A 228 -6.48 6.05 -0.42
CA PRO A 228 -5.13 5.60 -0.79
C PRO A 228 -4.19 5.69 0.41
N VAL A 229 -3.83 4.53 0.99
CA VAL A 229 -2.89 4.45 2.11
C VAL A 229 -1.46 4.32 1.59
N LEU A 230 -0.80 5.46 1.42
CA LEU A 230 0.59 5.58 0.98
C LEU A 230 1.35 6.56 1.88
N ASP A 231 2.49 6.13 2.39
CA ASP A 231 3.53 7.01 2.94
C ASP A 231 4.45 7.45 1.80
N TYR A 232 4.40 8.73 1.47
CA TYR A 232 5.11 9.35 0.37
C TYR A 232 6.55 9.75 0.72
N HIS A 233 7.03 9.46 1.94
CA HIS A 233 8.32 9.96 2.38
C HIS A 233 9.04 8.95 3.27
N VAL A 234 9.53 7.87 2.66
CA VAL A 234 10.27 6.81 3.35
C VAL A 234 11.70 6.68 2.83
N HIS A 235 12.64 6.62 3.76
CA HIS A 235 14.08 6.48 3.53
C HIS A 235 14.57 5.12 4.01
N LEU A 236 15.29 4.38 3.16
CA LEU A 236 16.03 3.18 3.57
C LEU A 236 17.35 3.59 4.25
N LYS A 237 17.28 3.94 5.54
CA LYS A 237 18.44 4.36 6.33
C LYS A 237 18.39 3.81 7.76
N GLU A 238 19.54 3.89 8.43
CA GLU A 238 19.77 3.28 9.74
C GLU A 238 19.45 1.77 9.72
N ASP A 239 18.44 1.34 10.47
CA ASP A 239 18.02 -0.05 10.61
C ASP A 239 16.89 -0.45 9.65
N LEU A 240 16.30 0.49 8.90
CA LEU A 240 15.26 0.20 7.91
C LEU A 240 15.86 -0.33 6.60
N THR A 241 16.09 -1.64 6.56
CA THR A 241 16.47 -2.36 5.33
C THR A 241 15.29 -2.51 4.37
N LEU A 242 15.58 -2.84 3.09
CA LEU A 242 14.54 -3.14 2.10
C LEU A 242 13.60 -4.27 2.55
N GLU A 243 14.16 -5.35 3.11
CA GLU A 243 13.37 -6.49 3.61
C GLU A 243 12.52 -6.11 4.83
N LEU A 244 13.05 -5.27 5.72
CA LEU A 244 12.26 -4.76 6.84
C LEU A 244 11.13 -3.85 6.35
N ALA A 245 11.40 -2.96 5.39
CA ALA A 245 10.38 -2.11 4.78
C ALA A 245 9.26 -2.93 4.12
N LYS A 246 9.60 -4.01 3.40
CA LYS A 246 8.62 -4.96 2.84
C LYS A 246 7.76 -5.58 3.92
N SER A 247 8.38 -6.09 4.99
CA SER A 247 7.66 -6.72 6.09
C SER A 247 6.76 -5.73 6.84
N GLN A 248 7.25 -4.53 7.13
CA GLN A 248 6.50 -3.49 7.83
C GLN A 248 5.33 -2.98 6.99
N SER A 249 5.56 -2.69 5.69
CA SER A 249 4.52 -2.26 4.76
C SER A 249 3.35 -3.24 4.72
N ARG A 250 3.63 -4.54 4.57
CA ARG A 250 2.61 -5.59 4.59
C ARG A 250 1.88 -5.67 5.93
N ARG A 251 2.64 -5.74 7.03
CA ARG A 251 2.10 -5.88 8.39
C ARG A 251 1.15 -4.74 8.74
N TYR A 252 1.55 -3.50 8.45
CA TYR A 252 0.76 -2.31 8.77
C TYR A 252 -0.27 -1.96 7.71
N GLY A 253 -0.14 -2.48 6.49
CA GLY A 253 -0.99 -2.12 5.36
C GLY A 253 -0.79 -0.70 4.89
N ILE A 254 0.44 -0.24 4.91
CA ILE A 254 0.84 1.08 4.44
C ILE A 254 1.75 0.86 3.26
N ASN A 255 1.37 1.33 2.07
CA ASN A 255 2.25 1.34 0.92
C ASN A 255 3.36 2.37 1.16
N TYR A 256 4.57 2.13 0.66
CA TYR A 256 5.69 3.06 0.80
C TYR A 256 6.17 3.57 -0.55
N ALA A 257 6.48 4.86 -0.58
CA ALA A 257 7.34 5.45 -1.59
C ALA A 257 8.74 5.60 -1.01
N LEU A 258 9.69 4.88 -1.61
CA LEU A 258 11.09 4.91 -1.21
C LEU A 258 11.79 6.05 -1.93
N ALA A 259 12.46 6.91 -1.16
CA ALA A 259 13.09 8.12 -1.64
C ALA A 259 14.56 8.18 -1.23
N PRO A 260 15.53 7.81 -2.09
CA PRO A 260 16.93 8.08 -1.78
C PRO A 260 17.18 9.59 -1.72
N ASN A 261 18.03 10.00 -0.78
CA ASN A 261 18.55 11.36 -0.72
C ASN A 261 19.53 11.58 -1.90
N CYS A 262 19.18 12.50 -2.79
CA CYS A 262 19.88 12.77 -4.04
C CYS A 262 20.43 14.21 -4.07
N GLY A 263 21.75 14.36 -3.91
CA GLY A 263 22.44 15.64 -3.90
C GLY A 263 23.93 15.51 -3.56
N ILE A 264 24.68 16.61 -3.67
CA ILE A 264 26.12 16.60 -3.38
C ILE A 264 26.37 16.25 -1.91
N GLY A 265 27.15 15.20 -1.66
CA GLY A 265 27.44 14.69 -0.31
C GLY A 265 26.37 13.76 0.28
N PHE A 266 25.37 13.37 -0.50
CA PHE A 266 24.33 12.40 -0.12
C PHE A 266 24.60 11.02 -0.74
N PRO A 267 23.82 9.97 -0.38
CA PRO A 267 24.01 8.61 -0.89
C PRO A 267 23.98 8.49 -2.42
N ILE A 268 23.21 9.33 -3.12
CA ILE A 268 23.19 9.44 -4.58
C ILE A 268 23.59 10.88 -4.95
N GLN A 269 24.60 11.03 -5.80
CA GLN A 269 25.22 12.33 -6.11
C GLN A 269 25.24 12.67 -7.60
N ASN A 270 24.88 11.73 -8.48
CA ASN A 270 24.89 11.93 -9.92
C ASN A 270 23.93 10.98 -10.67
N ASP A 271 23.71 11.25 -11.95
CA ASP A 271 22.82 10.49 -12.83
C ASP A 271 23.15 8.99 -12.90
N ALA A 272 24.44 8.61 -12.91
CA ALA A 272 24.83 7.20 -13.01
C ALA A 272 24.41 6.40 -11.77
N GLU A 273 24.53 7.00 -10.59
CA GLU A 273 24.12 6.38 -9.32
C GLU A 273 22.59 6.27 -9.21
N VAL A 274 21.82 7.16 -9.86
CA VAL A 274 20.36 6.99 -10.00
C VAL A 274 20.05 5.72 -10.82
N VAL A 275 20.75 5.50 -11.93
CA VAL A 275 20.54 4.29 -12.74
C VAL A 275 20.88 3.02 -11.94
N GLU A 276 21.98 3.03 -11.19
CA GLU A 276 22.34 1.91 -10.30
C GLU A 276 21.29 1.65 -9.20
N TYR A 277 20.69 2.73 -8.67
CA TYR A 277 19.57 2.61 -7.74
C TYR A 277 18.39 1.86 -8.38
N PHE A 278 17.97 2.23 -9.59
CA PHE A 278 16.86 1.57 -10.27
C PHE A 278 17.12 0.10 -10.60
N GLU A 279 18.35 -0.25 -10.97
CA GLU A 279 18.72 -1.66 -11.17
C GLU A 279 18.56 -2.49 -9.88
N ARG A 280 18.91 -1.92 -8.73
CA ARG A 280 18.71 -2.58 -7.42
C ARG A 280 17.23 -2.68 -7.03
N MET A 281 16.42 -1.70 -7.42
CA MET A 281 15.00 -1.62 -7.07
C MET A 281 14.07 -2.33 -8.08
N LYS A 282 14.63 -2.94 -9.12
CA LYS A 282 13.87 -3.62 -10.16
C LYS A 282 13.03 -4.76 -9.59
N GLY A 283 11.72 -4.75 -9.91
CA GLY A 283 10.75 -5.72 -9.41
C GLY A 283 10.26 -5.44 -7.99
N GLU A 284 10.77 -4.41 -7.31
CA GLU A 284 10.31 -4.11 -5.97
C GLU A 284 8.93 -3.42 -5.96
N PRO A 285 8.07 -3.70 -4.98
CA PRO A 285 6.66 -3.33 -5.02
C PRO A 285 6.43 -1.89 -4.52
N PHE A 286 7.49 -1.09 -4.43
CA PHE A 286 7.44 0.26 -3.91
C PHE A 286 7.35 1.30 -5.01
N ILE A 287 6.67 2.40 -4.69
CA ILE A 287 6.78 3.64 -5.47
C ILE A 287 8.20 4.16 -5.32
N GLN A 288 8.81 4.62 -6.40
CA GLN A 288 10.16 5.18 -6.43
C GLN A 288 10.02 6.70 -6.48
N ALA A 289 10.44 7.37 -5.42
CA ALA A 289 10.47 8.83 -5.34
C ALA A 289 11.91 9.32 -5.28
N MET A 290 12.14 10.60 -5.51
CA MET A 290 13.45 11.23 -5.31
C MET A 290 13.34 12.35 -4.29
N GLN A 291 14.21 12.37 -3.28
CA GLN A 291 14.43 13.58 -2.50
C GLN A 291 15.60 14.37 -3.10
N GLY A 292 15.31 15.54 -3.67
CA GLY A 292 16.32 16.52 -4.07
C GLY A 292 16.93 17.17 -2.83
N GLU A 293 18.26 17.15 -2.73
CA GLU A 293 19.01 17.59 -1.54
C GLU A 293 20.00 18.72 -1.84
N GLY A 294 20.14 19.65 -0.88
CA GLY A 294 20.87 20.90 -1.12
C GLY A 294 20.14 21.80 -2.11
N ARG A 295 20.78 22.87 -2.60
CA ARG A 295 20.16 23.79 -3.59
C ARG A 295 20.70 23.57 -5.00
N GLU A 296 21.66 22.67 -5.14
CA GLU A 296 22.37 22.34 -6.38
C GLU A 296 21.69 21.18 -7.14
N TRP A 297 20.83 20.40 -6.46
CA TRP A 297 20.18 19.21 -7.02
C TRP A 297 19.49 19.44 -8.38
N PRO A 298 18.83 20.59 -8.68
CA PRO A 298 18.13 20.77 -9.96
C PRO A 298 19.07 20.75 -11.16
N THR A 299 20.35 21.09 -10.93
CA THR A 299 21.41 21.10 -11.95
C THR A 299 22.35 19.90 -11.84
N THR A 300 22.33 19.20 -10.71
CA THR A 300 23.12 17.98 -10.48
C THR A 300 22.51 16.80 -11.24
N PHE A 301 21.17 16.72 -11.29
CA PHE A 301 20.45 15.61 -11.91
C PHE A 301 19.70 16.04 -13.17
N SER A 302 19.94 15.33 -14.26
CA SER A 302 19.29 15.63 -15.54
C SER A 302 17.76 15.49 -15.46
N PRO A 303 16.99 16.21 -16.31
CA PRO A 303 15.55 15.97 -16.42
C PRO A 303 15.20 14.51 -16.72
N GLU A 304 16.01 13.84 -17.54
CA GLU A 304 15.79 12.45 -17.94
C GLU A 304 15.85 11.50 -16.75
N VAL A 305 16.85 11.61 -15.86
CA VAL A 305 16.93 10.74 -14.68
C VAL A 305 15.87 11.08 -13.63
N ARG A 306 15.51 12.35 -13.51
CA ARG A 306 14.43 12.78 -12.60
C ARG A 306 13.09 12.20 -13.02
N ASN A 307 12.85 12.11 -14.31
CA ASN A 307 11.63 11.53 -14.89
C ASN A 307 11.55 9.99 -14.78
N LEU A 308 12.61 9.30 -14.30
CA LEU A 308 12.53 7.87 -13.98
C LEU A 308 11.76 7.62 -12.68
N PHE A 309 11.75 8.59 -11.76
CA PHE A 309 11.00 8.49 -10.52
C PHE A 309 9.51 8.73 -10.76
N ASN A 310 8.66 8.08 -9.96
CA ASN A 310 7.23 8.30 -10.00
C ASN A 310 6.85 9.72 -9.53
N TYR A 311 7.71 10.38 -8.74
CA TYR A 311 7.68 11.80 -8.42
C TYR A 311 8.97 12.25 -7.73
N VAL A 312 9.21 13.57 -7.72
CA VAL A 312 10.35 14.23 -7.07
C VAL A 312 9.85 15.16 -5.97
N PHE A 313 10.57 15.25 -4.86
CA PHE A 313 10.26 16.18 -3.80
C PHE A 313 11.51 16.85 -3.21
N THR A 314 11.33 18.03 -2.61
CA THR A 314 12.38 18.73 -1.85
C THR A 314 11.74 19.53 -0.73
N ASP A 315 12.52 19.80 0.31
CA ASP A 315 12.21 20.82 1.32
C ASP A 315 12.89 22.16 0.97
N ALA A 316 12.61 23.17 1.80
CA ALA A 316 13.26 24.48 1.76
C ALA A 316 14.09 24.74 3.04
N MET A 317 14.55 23.68 3.70
CA MET A 317 15.25 23.75 4.98
C MET A 317 16.75 24.04 4.83
N THR A 318 17.27 23.99 3.59
CA THR A 318 18.65 24.37 3.25
C THR A 318 18.67 25.58 2.34
N PHE A 319 19.36 26.65 2.74
CA PHE A 319 19.55 27.86 1.94
C PHE A 319 20.84 28.60 2.32
N THR A 320 21.17 29.69 1.59
CA THR A 320 22.22 30.63 1.99
C THR A 320 21.58 31.87 2.60
N ASP A 321 21.99 32.24 3.82
CA ASP A 321 21.43 33.39 4.53
C ASP A 321 21.87 34.74 3.91
N ARG A 322 21.33 35.84 4.44
CA ARG A 322 21.64 37.21 3.95
C ARG A 322 23.11 37.64 4.16
N LYS A 323 23.86 36.91 4.99
CA LYS A 323 25.29 37.14 5.27
C LYS A 323 26.20 36.20 4.48
N GLY A 324 25.64 35.31 3.66
CA GLY A 324 26.39 34.35 2.84
C GLY A 324 26.73 33.04 3.55
N ASN A 325 26.16 32.78 4.74
CA ASN A 325 26.36 31.51 5.43
C ASN A 325 25.43 30.46 4.84
N ARG A 326 25.93 29.22 4.71
CA ARG A 326 25.05 28.07 4.46
C ARG A 326 24.27 27.77 5.74
N THR A 327 22.96 27.64 5.61
CA THR A 327 22.03 27.36 6.69
C THR A 327 21.27 26.07 6.41
N ARG A 328 21.24 25.19 7.41
CA ARG A 328 20.35 24.03 7.49
C ARG A 328 19.51 24.21 8.75
N LEU A 329 18.20 24.40 8.59
CA LEU A 329 17.32 24.80 9.71
C LEU A 329 17.30 23.80 10.88
N TRP A 330 17.67 22.54 10.64
CA TRP A 330 17.72 21.49 11.68
C TRP A 330 19.08 21.37 12.38
N ILE A 331 20.08 22.20 12.02
CA ILE A 331 21.39 22.23 12.66
C ILE A 331 21.50 23.55 13.43
N PRO A 332 21.37 23.53 14.77
CA PRO A 332 21.37 24.75 15.59
C PRO A 332 22.61 25.64 15.35
N GLU A 333 23.77 25.03 15.10
CA GLU A 333 25.03 25.74 14.87
C GLU A 333 25.08 26.52 13.54
N GLU A 334 24.13 26.28 12.62
CA GLU A 334 24.04 26.95 11.32
C GLU A 334 22.87 27.94 11.23
N VAL A 335 22.17 28.15 12.34
CA VAL A 335 21.00 29.04 12.46
C VAL A 335 21.42 30.31 13.19
N PHE A 336 21.62 31.39 12.43
CA PHE A 336 22.06 32.69 12.96
C PHE A 336 20.92 33.70 12.91
N ILE A 337 20.28 33.92 14.06
CA ILE A 337 19.11 34.79 14.18
C ILE A 337 19.46 36.06 14.95
N ASP A 338 19.51 37.20 14.25
CA ASP A 338 19.61 38.52 14.89
C ASP A 338 18.23 39.09 15.24
N ASN A 339 17.25 38.87 14.34
CA ASN A 339 15.86 39.28 14.47
C ASN A 339 14.95 38.15 13.97
N GLU A 340 14.11 37.62 14.84
CA GLU A 340 13.28 36.44 14.53
C GLU A 340 12.23 36.71 13.45
N GLN A 341 11.68 37.93 13.36
CA GLN A 341 10.69 38.27 12.34
C GLN A 341 11.34 38.42 10.97
N GLU A 342 12.51 39.08 10.89
CA GLU A 342 13.27 39.16 9.64
C GLU A 342 13.78 37.80 9.18
N TYR A 343 14.15 36.94 10.14
CA TYR A 343 14.56 35.57 9.85
C TYR A 343 13.38 34.72 9.34
N MET A 344 12.19 34.91 9.93
CA MET A 344 10.98 34.27 9.43
C MET A 344 10.63 34.73 8.01
N ASP A 345 10.80 36.02 7.69
CA ASP A 345 10.61 36.52 6.33
C ASP A 345 11.63 35.90 5.35
N LEU A 346 12.88 35.70 5.78
CA LEU A 346 13.89 34.99 5.01
C LEU A 346 13.50 33.52 4.75
N ILE A 347 12.94 32.82 5.72
CA ILE A 347 12.43 31.45 5.53
C ILE A 347 11.34 31.44 4.46
N VAL A 348 10.34 32.33 4.57
CA VAL A 348 9.24 32.43 3.58
C VAL A 348 9.75 32.79 2.19
N GLU A 349 10.70 33.72 2.09
CA GLU A 349 11.36 34.08 0.83
C GLU A 349 12.03 32.88 0.17
N ASN A 350 12.73 32.03 0.94
CA ASN A 350 13.38 30.84 0.41
C ASN A 350 12.37 29.76 0.01
N ILE A 351 11.32 29.54 0.80
CA ILE A 351 10.23 28.62 0.44
C ILE A 351 9.63 29.02 -0.92
N VAL A 352 9.28 30.30 -1.09
CA VAL A 352 8.68 30.79 -2.35
C VAL A 352 9.62 30.61 -3.54
N LYS A 353 10.94 30.78 -3.35
CA LYS A 353 11.94 30.53 -4.41
C LYS A 353 12.05 29.04 -4.76
N VAL A 354 12.06 28.16 -3.75
CA VAL A 354 12.13 26.71 -3.96
C VAL A 354 10.92 26.19 -4.73
N MET A 355 9.75 26.84 -4.64
CA MET A 355 8.58 26.47 -5.45
C MET A 355 8.81 26.52 -6.96
N ASP A 356 9.80 27.28 -7.45
CA ASP A 356 10.13 27.31 -8.88
C ASP A 356 11.10 26.18 -9.30
N GLU A 357 11.60 25.37 -8.35
CA GLU A 357 12.43 24.20 -8.62
C GLU A 357 11.62 23.07 -9.27
N PRO A 358 12.26 22.13 -9.98
CA PRO A 358 11.55 21.13 -10.77
C PRO A 358 11.20 19.88 -9.94
N MET A 359 10.51 20.09 -8.81
CA MET A 359 9.92 19.04 -7.97
C MET A 359 8.39 18.99 -8.11
N ASP A 360 7.77 17.91 -7.66
CA ASP A 360 6.32 17.76 -7.59
C ASP A 360 5.76 18.12 -6.21
N VAL A 361 6.45 17.67 -5.14
CA VAL A 361 5.97 17.78 -3.76
C VAL A 361 6.89 18.66 -2.92
N TYR A 362 6.30 19.58 -2.16
CA TYR A 362 6.96 20.32 -1.09
C TYR A 362 6.81 19.57 0.23
N VAL A 363 7.94 19.09 0.78
CA VAL A 363 8.00 18.30 2.01
C VAL A 363 8.57 19.09 3.18
N ASN A 364 8.36 18.59 4.39
CA ASN A 364 8.65 19.28 5.65
C ASN A 364 8.12 20.73 5.66
N PRO A 365 6.87 20.96 5.21
CA PRO A 365 6.38 22.31 5.02
C PRO A 365 6.33 23.03 6.35
N THR A 366 6.57 24.33 6.31
CA THR A 366 6.50 25.23 7.46
C THR A 366 7.44 24.88 8.62
N PHE A 367 8.48 24.07 8.39
CA PHE A 367 9.50 23.76 9.38
C PHE A 367 10.15 25.02 9.95
N LEU A 368 10.33 25.05 11.28
CA LEU A 368 11.07 26.09 11.99
C LEU A 368 12.25 25.46 12.76
N PRO A 369 13.38 26.18 12.89
CA PRO A 369 14.47 25.72 13.76
C PRO A 369 14.00 25.66 15.22
N ASP A 370 14.59 24.76 16.01
CA ASP A 370 14.19 24.49 17.41
C ASP A 370 14.02 25.74 18.25
N VAL A 371 14.91 26.73 18.07
CA VAL A 371 14.91 28.01 18.80
C VAL A 371 13.66 28.87 18.57
N MET A 372 12.89 28.63 17.50
CA MET A 372 11.66 29.35 17.16
C MET A 372 10.40 28.46 17.26
N ASN A 373 10.57 27.14 17.31
CA ASN A 373 9.48 26.18 17.08
C ASN A 373 8.44 26.14 18.23
N ASP A 374 8.82 26.55 19.44
CA ASP A 374 7.90 26.66 20.58
C ASP A 374 6.85 27.78 20.44
N ARG A 375 7.10 28.72 19.52
CA ARG A 375 6.26 29.87 19.19
C ARG A 375 5.78 29.80 17.74
N TYR A 376 5.59 28.58 17.23
CA TYR A 376 5.25 28.30 15.83
C TYR A 376 4.12 29.19 15.26
N GLU A 377 3.02 29.33 16.01
CA GLU A 377 1.85 30.12 15.58
C GLU A 377 2.12 31.64 15.53
N GLU A 378 3.09 32.14 16.30
CA GLU A 378 3.49 33.56 16.27
C GLU A 378 4.24 33.90 14.97
N PHE A 379 4.96 32.93 14.40
CA PHE A 379 5.77 33.11 13.20
C PHE A 379 4.99 32.81 11.92
N TRP A 380 4.15 31.78 11.90
CA TRP A 380 3.33 31.41 10.75
C TRP A 380 2.01 32.20 10.70
N THR A 381 2.12 33.51 10.52
CA THR A 381 0.98 34.42 10.35
C THR A 381 0.17 34.09 9.09
N ASP A 382 -1.10 34.51 9.07
CA ASP A 382 -1.99 34.28 7.93
C ASP A 382 -1.39 34.74 6.58
N GLU A 383 -0.77 35.93 6.58
CA GLU A 383 -0.11 36.51 5.40
C GLU A 383 1.05 35.63 4.89
N ARG A 384 1.88 35.09 5.79
CA ARG A 384 3.01 34.22 5.42
C ARG A 384 2.53 32.87 4.89
N GLN A 385 1.48 32.32 5.49
CA GLN A 385 0.87 31.08 5.01
C GLN A 385 0.31 31.26 3.60
N GLU A 386 -0.45 32.33 3.38
CA GLU A 386 -1.05 32.65 2.07
C GLU A 386 0.01 32.83 1.00
N ARG A 387 1.09 33.58 1.30
CA ARG A 387 2.20 33.78 0.37
C ARG A 387 2.88 32.47 -0.07
N VAL A 388 3.02 31.49 0.83
CA VAL A 388 3.56 30.16 0.47
C VAL A 388 2.55 29.39 -0.38
N ILE A 389 1.28 29.36 0.03
CA ILE A 389 0.21 28.65 -0.69
C ILE A 389 0.06 29.20 -2.12
N GLU A 390 0.08 30.52 -2.30
CA GLU A 390 0.04 31.16 -3.62
C GLU A 390 1.21 30.73 -4.51
N ALA A 391 2.42 30.62 -3.94
CA ALA A 391 3.58 30.15 -4.68
C ALA A 391 3.42 28.68 -5.11
N MET A 392 2.88 27.83 -4.23
CA MET A 392 2.58 26.43 -4.55
C MET A 392 1.51 26.30 -5.63
N VAL A 393 0.43 27.08 -5.56
CA VAL A 393 -0.64 27.09 -6.57
C VAL A 393 -0.09 27.55 -7.92
N ARG A 394 0.68 28.65 -7.94
CA ARG A 394 1.31 29.20 -9.16
C ARG A 394 2.18 28.18 -9.87
N THR A 395 2.85 27.31 -9.11
CA THR A 395 3.84 26.37 -9.62
C THR A 395 3.34 24.92 -9.62
N ASN A 396 2.04 24.73 -9.38
CA ASN A 396 1.35 23.43 -9.38
C ASN A 396 2.01 22.37 -8.47
N LYS A 397 2.40 22.77 -7.25
CA LYS A 397 3.03 21.89 -6.27
C LYS A 397 2.02 21.20 -5.37
N VAL A 398 2.46 20.09 -4.81
CA VAL A 398 1.71 19.28 -3.85
C VAL A 398 2.24 19.53 -2.43
N LEU A 399 1.36 19.52 -1.44
CA LEU A 399 1.72 19.74 -0.04
C LEU A 399 1.84 18.42 0.74
N GLU A 400 2.96 18.20 1.40
CA GLU A 400 3.06 17.14 2.39
C GLU A 400 2.34 17.50 3.69
N ILE A 401 1.70 16.53 4.33
CA ILE A 401 1.37 16.56 5.75
C ILE A 401 2.35 15.62 6.42
N ASN A 402 3.29 16.19 7.16
CA ASN A 402 4.44 15.50 7.73
C ASN A 402 4.12 14.99 9.13
N HIS A 403 4.16 13.66 9.30
CA HIS A 403 3.85 12.99 10.55
C HIS A 403 4.90 13.26 11.63
N ARG A 404 6.18 13.19 11.29
CA ARG A 404 7.29 13.28 12.25
C ARG A 404 7.34 14.63 12.95
N TYR A 405 7.23 15.71 12.18
CA TYR A 405 7.30 17.07 12.72
C TYR A 405 5.93 17.63 13.10
N LYS A 406 4.84 16.95 12.72
CA LYS A 406 3.46 17.40 12.93
C LYS A 406 3.20 18.78 12.30
N ILE A 407 3.58 18.91 11.04
CA ILE A 407 3.46 20.13 10.23
C ILE A 407 2.85 19.80 8.86
N PRO A 408 2.17 20.76 8.21
CA PRO A 408 1.87 22.08 8.73
C PRO A 408 0.63 22.03 9.65
N ASN A 409 0.38 23.09 10.42
CA ASN A 409 -0.78 23.15 11.30
C ASN A 409 -2.13 23.08 10.52
N LYS A 410 -3.21 22.84 11.27
CA LYS A 410 -4.57 22.76 10.72
C LYS A 410 -4.96 23.96 9.84
N SER A 411 -4.65 25.18 10.29
CA SER A 411 -5.00 26.42 9.56
C SER A 411 -4.39 26.44 8.16
N PHE A 412 -3.10 26.10 8.05
CA PHE A 412 -2.41 26.02 6.78
C PHE A 412 -3.02 24.95 5.87
N ILE A 413 -3.30 23.75 6.40
CA ILE A 413 -3.91 22.65 5.63
C ILE A 413 -5.29 23.06 5.09
N GLN A 414 -6.11 23.71 5.90
CA GLN A 414 -7.44 24.18 5.48
C GLN A 414 -7.36 25.24 4.37
N LYS A 415 -6.42 26.18 4.46
CA LYS A 415 -6.18 27.19 3.41
C LYS A 415 -5.65 26.55 2.13
N ALA A 416 -4.69 25.63 2.25
CA ALA A 416 -4.15 24.87 1.12
C ALA A 416 -5.24 24.09 0.38
N LYS A 417 -6.12 23.41 1.13
CA LYS A 417 -7.29 22.70 0.59
C LYS A 417 -8.24 23.67 -0.12
N ALA A 418 -8.56 24.81 0.50
CA ALA A 418 -9.43 25.82 -0.10
C ALA A 418 -8.84 26.41 -1.39
N ALA A 419 -7.51 26.48 -1.49
CA ALA A 419 -6.78 26.90 -2.69
C ALA A 419 -6.68 25.80 -3.77
N GLY A 420 -7.18 24.59 -3.50
CA GLY A 420 -7.21 23.47 -4.45
C GLY A 420 -5.92 22.64 -4.53
N LEU A 421 -5.01 22.79 -3.57
CA LEU A 421 -3.79 21.98 -3.51
C LEU A 421 -4.12 20.50 -3.24
N LYS A 422 -3.26 19.62 -3.77
CA LYS A 422 -3.26 18.18 -3.46
C LYS A 422 -2.33 17.89 -2.28
N PHE A 423 -2.53 16.73 -1.66
CA PHE A 423 -1.82 16.33 -0.45
C PHE A 423 -1.03 15.03 -0.62
N THR A 424 0.06 14.93 0.12
CA THR A 424 0.76 13.68 0.43
C THR A 424 0.84 13.50 1.93
N PHE A 425 0.94 12.26 2.40
CA PHE A 425 1.27 11.95 3.79
C PHE A 425 2.69 11.43 3.86
N GLY A 426 3.52 11.94 4.77
CA GLY A 426 4.92 11.56 4.85
C GLY A 426 5.38 11.34 6.27
N THR A 427 6.08 10.24 6.55
CA THR A 427 6.71 10.04 7.86
C THR A 427 8.08 10.69 7.99
N ASN A 428 8.81 10.85 6.88
CA ASN A 428 10.20 11.33 6.89
C ASN A 428 11.01 10.62 7.99
N ASN A 429 10.94 9.28 7.96
CA ASN A 429 11.50 8.42 9.00
C ASN A 429 13.00 8.69 9.20
N SER A 430 13.47 8.55 10.44
CA SER A 430 14.90 8.54 10.77
C SER A 430 15.47 7.14 10.91
N ASN A 431 14.61 6.17 11.25
CA ASN A 431 14.94 4.77 11.53
C ASN A 431 13.72 3.91 11.15
N SER A 432 13.67 2.66 11.60
CA SER A 432 12.57 1.73 11.33
C SER A 432 11.32 1.91 12.21
N ASP A 433 11.34 2.78 13.23
CA ASP A 433 10.21 3.09 14.11
C ASP A 433 9.68 4.51 13.84
N PHE A 434 8.73 4.60 12.92
CA PHE A 434 8.21 5.87 12.40
C PHE A 434 6.68 5.96 12.40
N GLY A 435 6.02 5.12 13.20
CA GLY A 435 4.57 5.17 13.42
C GLY A 435 3.74 4.73 12.20
N LYS A 436 2.48 5.17 12.17
CA LYS A 436 1.48 4.81 11.15
C LYS A 436 0.70 6.03 10.64
N LEU A 437 1.40 7.15 10.45
CA LEU A 437 0.82 8.39 9.91
C LEU A 437 -0.24 9.03 10.83
N GLU A 438 -0.17 8.86 12.14
CA GLU A 438 -1.22 9.26 13.10
C GLU A 438 -1.62 10.74 12.94
N TYR A 439 -0.64 11.64 12.91
CA TYR A 439 -0.88 13.06 12.65
C TYR A 439 -1.52 13.35 11.29
N CYS A 440 -1.09 12.66 10.22
CA CYS A 440 -1.69 12.83 8.90
C CYS A 440 -3.16 12.40 8.90
N ILE A 441 -3.48 11.29 9.58
CA ILE A 441 -4.84 10.77 9.73
C ILE A 441 -5.70 11.73 10.57
N GLU A 442 -5.14 12.31 11.63
CA GLU A 442 -5.79 13.35 12.43
C GLU A 442 -6.14 14.56 11.57
N MET A 443 -5.15 15.12 10.86
CA MET A 443 -5.35 16.30 10.01
C MET A 443 -6.28 16.03 8.82
N MET A 444 -6.22 14.84 8.23
CA MET A 444 -7.17 14.42 7.20
C MET A 444 -8.62 14.49 7.70
N LYS A 445 -8.89 13.96 8.90
CA LYS A 445 -10.23 14.00 9.50
C LYS A 445 -10.65 15.42 9.84
N GLU A 446 -9.76 16.19 10.47
CA GLU A 446 -10.06 17.54 10.93
C GLU A 446 -10.22 18.57 9.80
N CYS A 447 -9.52 18.36 8.68
CA CYS A 447 -9.60 19.22 7.50
C CYS A 447 -10.53 18.65 6.41
N GLY A 448 -11.09 17.45 6.62
CA GLY A 448 -11.97 16.78 5.68
C GLY A 448 -11.31 16.45 4.35
N ILE A 449 -10.05 16.01 4.37
CA ILE A 449 -9.30 15.63 3.15
C ILE A 449 -9.90 14.35 2.57
N THR A 450 -10.20 14.35 1.27
CA THR A 450 -10.77 13.19 0.56
C THR A 450 -9.71 12.46 -0.26
N ALA A 451 -10.02 11.23 -0.67
CA ALA A 451 -9.12 10.42 -1.49
C ALA A 451 -8.75 11.10 -2.83
N GLN A 452 -9.68 11.86 -3.43
CA GLN A 452 -9.45 12.58 -4.68
C GLN A 452 -8.53 13.79 -4.51
N GLU A 453 -8.32 14.26 -3.28
CA GLU A 453 -7.38 15.35 -2.95
C GLU A 453 -5.97 14.84 -2.67
N MET A 454 -5.78 13.53 -2.60
CA MET A 454 -4.45 12.94 -2.53
C MET A 454 -3.76 12.99 -3.90
N TYR A 455 -2.45 13.21 -3.87
CA TYR A 455 -1.62 13.19 -5.06
C TYR A 455 -1.56 11.80 -5.69
N LYS A 456 -1.60 11.72 -7.02
CA LYS A 456 -1.41 10.48 -7.78
C LYS A 456 0.03 10.47 -8.30
N PRO A 457 0.90 9.53 -7.86
CA PRO A 457 2.22 9.34 -8.46
C PRO A 457 2.11 8.98 -9.95
N ASN A 458 3.16 9.26 -10.72
CA ASN A 458 3.25 8.81 -12.11
C ASN A 458 3.60 7.31 -12.15
N LEU A 459 2.58 6.44 -12.19
CA LEU A 459 2.70 4.98 -12.01
C LEU A 459 3.13 4.21 -13.26
#